data_AF-A0A0H5QK12-F1
#
_entry.id   AF-A0A0H5QK12-F1
#
_cell.length_a   1.000
_cell.length_b   1.000
_cell.length_c   1.000
_cell.angle_alpha   90.00
_cell.angle_beta   90.00
_cell.angle_gamma   90.00
#
_symmetry.space_group_name_H-M   'P 1'
#
loop_
_entity.id
_entity.type
_entity.pdbx_description
1 polymer ?
#
loop_
_entity_poly.entity_id
_entity_poly.type
_entity_poly.pdbx_seq_one_letter_code
_entity_poly.pdbx_strand_id
1 'polypeptide(L)'
;MAIRKLGIDGHIAAINSFSGHDSMEFDDAVSLLNAMHDWYDEVFVGQLAGDVDRPRLLHETHRGRLLYSPWVTRRLLDAVPRLNLVADLSHWTCVAEFPLGPSPLAVDRDSLHRNLLAETIREIVPRIYHVQGRVGYEQGPQVDDPRQPEWAPQLSSFEYWWDLIFTNLIQKDQMCSFTAEHGPPPYQRSLPNRSHRDLLEHVDDVNQWIGARQAQRFIAISASIAAPK
;
A
#
# COMPACT_ATOMS: atom_id res chain seq x y z
N MET A 1 -27.48 -5.23 -14.41
CA MET A 1 -27.30 -5.78 -15.79
C MET A 1 -26.04 -5.27 -16.52
N ALA A 2 -25.31 -4.26 -16.01
CA ALA A 2 -24.15 -3.67 -16.72
C ALA A 2 -22.79 -4.37 -16.50
N ILE A 3 -22.55 -5.02 -15.35
CA ILE A 3 -21.22 -5.59 -15.01
C ILE A 3 -20.90 -6.86 -15.81
N ARG A 4 -21.91 -7.67 -16.21
CA ARG A 4 -21.71 -8.93 -16.94
C ARG A 4 -21.07 -8.78 -18.33
N LYS A 5 -21.11 -7.59 -18.96
CA LYS A 5 -20.49 -7.37 -20.29
C LYS A 5 -18.97 -7.14 -20.24
N LEU A 6 -18.38 -6.97 -19.05
CA LEU A 6 -16.93 -6.82 -18.88
C LEU A 6 -16.20 -8.17 -18.69
N GLY A 7 -16.92 -9.30 -18.68
CA GLY A 7 -16.33 -10.62 -18.39
C GLY A 7 -15.86 -10.77 -16.94
N ILE A 8 -16.27 -9.86 -16.06
CA ILE A 8 -16.00 -9.93 -14.62
C ILE A 8 -17.14 -10.75 -14.01
N ASP A 9 -17.00 -12.08 -14.02
CA ASP A 9 -17.92 -13.02 -13.37
C ASP A 9 -17.69 -13.09 -11.84
N GLY A 10 -16.86 -12.21 -11.29
CA GLY A 10 -16.49 -12.15 -9.87
C GLY A 10 -17.11 -10.99 -9.09
N HIS A 11 -17.05 -11.10 -7.76
CA HIS A 11 -17.40 -10.03 -6.82
C HIS A 11 -16.29 -8.97 -6.81
N ILE A 12 -16.64 -7.70 -7.02
CA ILE A 12 -15.68 -6.60 -6.84
C ILE A 12 -15.53 -6.40 -5.33
N ALA A 13 -14.34 -6.68 -4.79
CA ALA A 13 -14.11 -6.58 -3.35
C ALA A 13 -13.78 -5.16 -2.88
N ALA A 14 -13.12 -4.36 -3.73
CA ALA A 14 -12.69 -3.00 -3.40
C ALA A 14 -12.54 -2.14 -4.66
N ILE A 15 -12.67 -0.81 -4.47
CA ILE A 15 -12.33 0.23 -5.45
C ILE A 15 -11.11 0.96 -4.93
N ASN A 16 -10.04 0.99 -5.72
CA ASN A 16 -8.87 1.80 -5.43
C ASN A 16 -9.00 3.19 -6.06
N SER A 17 -8.79 4.25 -5.26
CA SER A 17 -8.88 5.63 -5.69
C SER A 17 -7.58 6.41 -5.50
N PHE A 18 -7.14 7.04 -6.58
CA PHE A 18 -6.07 8.05 -6.58
C PHE A 18 -6.67 9.43 -6.32
N SER A 19 -6.89 9.74 -5.05
CA SER A 19 -7.72 10.89 -4.69
C SER A 19 -6.95 12.20 -4.61
N GLY A 20 -7.54 13.23 -5.21
CA GLY A 20 -7.06 14.61 -5.21
C GLY A 20 -5.61 14.77 -5.72
N HIS A 21 -4.98 15.86 -5.30
CA HIS A 21 -3.61 16.21 -5.62
C HIS A 21 -2.91 16.75 -4.37
N ASP A 22 -1.61 16.52 -4.22
CA ASP A 22 -0.83 16.94 -3.03
C ASP A 22 -0.67 18.47 -2.88
N SER A 23 -1.10 19.24 -3.88
CA SER A 23 -1.17 20.70 -3.84
C SER A 23 -2.45 21.26 -3.25
N MET A 24 -3.40 20.41 -2.85
CA MET A 24 -4.67 20.87 -2.26
C MET A 24 -4.46 21.35 -0.81
N GLU A 25 -5.17 22.41 -0.43
CA GLU A 25 -5.24 22.83 0.96
C GLU A 25 -5.93 21.77 1.82
N PHE A 26 -5.61 21.72 3.11
CA PHE A 26 -6.07 20.67 4.01
C PHE A 26 -7.61 20.59 4.08
N ASP A 27 -8.28 21.73 4.20
CA ASP A 27 -9.75 21.77 4.32
C ASP A 27 -10.45 21.37 3.00
N ASP A 28 -9.85 21.70 1.85
CA ASP A 28 -10.34 21.27 0.55
C ASP A 28 -10.16 19.76 0.37
N ALA A 29 -9.03 19.21 0.82
CA ALA A 29 -8.79 17.77 0.82
C ALA A 29 -9.82 17.02 1.67
N VAL A 30 -10.09 17.50 2.90
CA VAL A 30 -11.10 16.95 3.79
C VAL A 30 -12.49 17.02 3.15
N SER A 31 -12.83 18.16 2.54
CA SER A 31 -14.12 18.35 1.87
C SER A 31 -14.29 17.40 0.68
N LEU A 32 -13.26 17.26 -0.16
CA LEU A 32 -13.27 16.33 -1.29
C LEU A 32 -13.45 14.89 -0.83
N LEU A 33 -12.68 14.44 0.16
CA LEU A 33 -12.75 13.05 0.65
C LEU A 33 -14.12 12.72 1.22
N ASN A 34 -14.72 13.64 2.00
CA ASN A 34 -16.09 13.46 2.48
C ASN A 34 -17.10 13.39 1.32
N ALA A 35 -17.02 14.31 0.35
CA ALA A 35 -17.90 14.30 -0.82
C ALA A 35 -17.77 13.01 -1.65
N MET A 36 -16.56 12.46 -1.80
CA MET A 36 -16.33 11.18 -2.47
C MET A 36 -17.01 10.02 -1.73
N HIS A 37 -16.92 10.01 -0.40
CA HIS A 37 -17.57 9.01 0.43
C HIS A 37 -19.10 9.13 0.44
N ASP A 38 -19.63 10.35 0.46
CA ASP A 38 -21.07 10.60 0.40
C ASP A 38 -21.63 10.16 -0.95
N TRP A 39 -20.98 10.51 -2.05
CA TRP A 39 -21.34 10.02 -3.39
C TRP A 39 -21.28 8.49 -3.48
N TYR A 40 -20.23 7.88 -2.94
CA TYR A 40 -20.07 6.43 -2.94
C TYR A 40 -21.20 5.74 -2.15
N ASP A 41 -21.58 6.28 -0.99
CA ASP A 41 -22.72 5.78 -0.23
C ASP A 41 -24.02 5.97 -1.01
N GLU A 42 -24.27 7.13 -1.61
CA GLU A 42 -25.49 7.37 -2.40
C GLU A 42 -25.64 6.38 -3.57
N VAL A 43 -24.55 6.10 -4.30
CA VAL A 43 -24.57 5.20 -5.46
C VAL A 43 -24.71 3.73 -5.03
N PHE A 44 -23.91 3.28 -4.07
CA PHE A 44 -23.84 1.86 -3.71
C PHE A 44 -24.85 1.45 -2.61
N VAL A 45 -25.26 2.37 -1.74
CA VAL A 45 -26.34 2.14 -0.74
C VAL A 45 -27.71 2.49 -1.32
N GLY A 46 -27.81 3.47 -2.21
CA GLY A 46 -29.10 3.94 -2.75
C GLY A 46 -29.57 3.25 -4.03
N GLN A 47 -28.69 3.11 -5.03
CA GLN A 47 -29.11 2.70 -6.39
C GLN A 47 -28.79 1.23 -6.75
N LEU A 48 -27.77 0.65 -6.10
CA LEU A 48 -27.36 -0.74 -6.31
C LEU A 48 -27.76 -1.66 -5.15
N ALA A 49 -28.66 -1.19 -4.27
CA ALA A 49 -29.15 -1.92 -3.11
C ALA A 49 -29.80 -3.27 -3.49
N GLY A 50 -29.06 -4.34 -3.22
CA GLY A 50 -29.44 -5.75 -3.34
C GLY A 50 -28.35 -6.61 -2.68
N ASP A 51 -28.49 -7.94 -2.68
CA ASP A 51 -27.55 -8.94 -2.11
C ASP A 51 -26.15 -8.97 -2.76
N VAL A 52 -25.66 -7.85 -3.28
CA VAL A 52 -24.34 -7.71 -3.88
C VAL A 52 -23.41 -7.15 -2.82
N ASP A 53 -22.37 -7.92 -2.48
CA ASP A 53 -21.28 -7.44 -1.62
C ASP A 53 -20.77 -6.08 -2.10
N ARG A 54 -20.86 -5.08 -1.22
CA ARG A 54 -20.49 -3.69 -1.52
C ARG A 54 -18.96 -3.57 -1.61
N PRO A 55 -18.39 -3.14 -2.76
CA PRO A 55 -16.94 -3.06 -2.92
C PRO A 55 -16.36 -1.93 -2.08
N ARG A 56 -15.51 -2.20 -1.10
CA ARG A 56 -14.94 -1.16 -0.21
C ARG A 56 -14.25 -0.04 -0.99
N LEU A 57 -14.61 1.23 -0.75
CA LEU A 57 -13.86 2.37 -1.29
C LEU A 57 -12.56 2.54 -0.49
N LEU A 58 -11.43 2.47 -1.19
CA LEU A 58 -10.09 2.61 -0.67
C LEU A 58 -9.37 3.78 -1.36
N HIS A 59 -8.48 4.43 -0.62
CA HIS A 59 -7.65 5.54 -1.10
C HIS A 59 -6.19 5.14 -1.03
N GLU A 60 -5.45 5.28 -2.13
CA GLU A 60 -4.05 4.86 -2.20
C GLU A 60 -3.10 5.89 -1.61
N THR A 61 -2.16 5.40 -0.80
CA THR A 61 -0.96 6.16 -0.44
C THR A 61 -0.06 6.33 -1.67
N HIS A 62 -0.09 7.49 -2.33
CA HIS A 62 0.65 7.69 -3.57
C HIS A 62 1.17 9.14 -3.66
N ARG A 63 2.38 9.32 -4.20
CA ARG A 63 2.97 10.66 -4.43
C ARG A 63 2.15 11.46 -5.45
N GLY A 64 2.06 12.79 -5.35
CA GLY A 64 1.19 13.56 -6.25
C GLY A 64 -0.31 13.43 -5.94
N ARG A 65 -0.68 12.76 -4.83
CA ARG A 65 -2.07 12.57 -4.36
C ARG A 65 -2.19 13.01 -2.91
N LEU A 66 -3.41 13.11 -2.40
CA LEU A 66 -3.67 13.60 -1.03
C LEU A 66 -2.89 12.83 0.05
N LEU A 67 -2.70 11.52 -0.16
CA LEU A 67 -2.04 10.63 0.80
C LEU A 67 -0.54 10.44 0.53
N TYR A 68 0.12 11.44 -0.08
CA TYR A 68 1.54 11.37 -0.47
C TYR A 68 2.52 11.28 0.70
N SER A 69 2.16 11.78 1.88
CA SER A 69 3.02 11.83 3.06
C SER A 69 2.40 11.02 4.20
N PRO A 70 3.21 10.25 4.97
CA PRO A 70 2.72 9.55 6.16
C PRO A 70 2.06 10.50 7.16
N TRP A 71 2.67 11.66 7.40
CA TRP A 71 2.21 12.61 8.42
C TRP A 71 0.96 13.39 7.98
N VAL A 72 0.84 13.68 6.68
CA VAL A 72 -0.39 14.26 6.11
C VAL A 72 -1.52 13.24 6.17
N THR A 73 -1.25 12.01 5.75
CA THR A 73 -2.22 10.91 5.78
C THR A 73 -2.76 10.69 7.18
N ARG A 74 -1.90 10.67 8.20
CA ARG A 74 -2.33 10.56 9.61
C ARG A 74 -3.34 11.65 9.99
N ARG A 75 -3.05 12.92 9.68
CA ARG A 75 -3.97 14.03 9.97
C ARG A 75 -5.29 13.93 9.20
N LEU A 76 -5.25 13.46 7.95
CA LEU A 76 -6.45 13.23 7.15
C LEU A 76 -7.30 12.08 7.70
N LEU A 77 -6.69 11.01 8.23
CA LEU A 77 -7.42 9.93 8.90
C LEU A 77 -8.13 10.41 10.17
N ASP A 78 -7.53 11.35 10.91
CA ASP A 78 -8.16 11.97 12.08
C ASP A 78 -9.36 12.84 11.67
N ALA A 79 -9.23 13.63 10.59
CA ALA A 79 -10.27 14.52 10.09
C ALA A 79 -11.39 13.79 9.33
N VAL A 80 -11.07 12.65 8.70
CA VAL A 80 -12.01 11.83 7.92
C VAL A 80 -11.94 10.38 8.41
N PRO A 81 -12.55 10.04 9.56
CA PRO A 81 -12.40 8.73 10.22
C PRO A 81 -12.88 7.53 9.39
N ARG A 82 -13.68 7.78 8.35
CA ARG A 82 -14.24 6.79 7.42
C ARG A 82 -13.30 6.38 6.27
N LEU A 83 -12.13 7.02 6.16
CA LEU A 83 -11.12 6.66 5.18
C LEU A 83 -10.58 5.25 5.41
N ASN A 84 -10.53 4.49 4.34
CA ASN A 84 -9.87 3.19 4.28
C ASN A 84 -8.79 3.25 3.20
N LEU A 85 -7.69 2.53 3.41
CA LEU A 85 -6.46 2.73 2.65
C LEU A 85 -6.08 1.52 1.79
N VAL A 86 -5.55 1.83 0.60
CA VAL A 86 -4.58 0.98 -0.11
C VAL A 86 -3.18 1.43 0.31
N ALA A 87 -2.38 0.50 0.80
CA ALA A 87 -1.02 0.76 1.23
C ALA A 87 -0.03 0.46 0.09
N ASP A 88 0.22 1.46 -0.76
CA ASP A 88 1.47 1.56 -1.53
C ASP A 88 2.48 2.39 -0.74
N LEU A 89 3.08 1.76 0.26
CA LEU A 89 4.02 2.43 1.16
C LEU A 89 5.33 2.82 0.45
N SER A 90 5.56 2.31 -0.77
CA SER A 90 6.77 2.58 -1.53
C SER A 90 6.89 4.05 -1.92
N HIS A 91 5.78 4.75 -2.10
CA HIS A 91 5.80 6.18 -2.38
C HIS A 91 6.27 7.02 -1.20
N TRP A 92 6.07 6.56 0.03
CA TRP A 92 6.47 7.30 1.22
C TRP A 92 7.97 7.27 1.46
N THR A 93 8.72 6.32 0.90
CA THR A 93 10.18 6.29 1.01
C THR A 93 10.82 7.50 0.36
N CYS A 94 10.20 8.05 -0.69
CA CYS A 94 10.64 9.27 -1.37
C CYS A 94 10.37 10.55 -0.55
N VAL A 95 9.51 10.48 0.47
CA VAL A 95 9.05 11.65 1.26
C VAL A 95 9.66 11.64 2.65
N ALA A 96 9.71 10.48 3.29
CA ALA A 96 10.17 10.33 4.66
C ALA A 96 11.66 9.95 4.76
N GLU A 97 12.30 9.62 3.63
CA GLU A 97 13.59 8.93 3.53
C GLU A 97 13.57 7.57 4.25
N PHE A 98 14.22 6.56 3.66
CA PHE A 98 14.02 5.18 4.11
C PHE A 98 14.67 4.91 5.48
N PRO A 99 14.00 4.18 6.39
CA PRO A 99 14.62 3.76 7.62
C PRO A 99 15.58 2.59 7.35
N LEU A 100 16.89 2.84 7.38
CA LEU A 100 17.91 1.79 7.31
C LEU A 100 17.76 0.82 8.52
N GLY A 101 16.98 -0.23 8.33
CA GLY A 101 16.93 -1.45 9.14
C GLY A 101 16.29 -1.34 10.53
N PRO A 102 15.88 -2.48 11.11
CA PRO A 102 15.44 -2.57 12.50
C PRO A 102 16.67 -2.55 13.43
N SER A 103 17.31 -1.40 13.59
CA SER A 103 18.26 -1.21 14.69
C SER A 103 17.63 -0.26 15.72
N PRO A 104 17.22 -0.75 16.91
CA PRO A 104 16.76 0.08 18.01
C PRO A 104 17.83 1.04 18.57
N LEU A 105 19.02 1.09 17.95
CA LEU A 105 20.22 1.76 18.46
C LEU A 105 20.78 2.83 17.52
N ALA A 106 20.09 3.21 16.44
CA ALA A 106 20.43 4.48 15.81
C ALA A 106 19.93 5.58 16.76
N VAL A 107 20.85 6.20 17.51
CA VAL A 107 20.59 7.26 18.50
C VAL A 107 21.18 8.58 18.03
N ASP A 108 21.16 8.85 16.72
CA ASP A 108 21.43 10.18 16.17
C ASP A 108 20.11 10.89 15.81
N ARG A 109 20.13 12.21 15.57
CA ARG A 109 18.90 12.96 15.32
C ARG A 109 18.19 12.58 14.01
N ASP A 110 18.89 11.95 13.05
CA ASP A 110 18.32 11.46 11.79
C ASP A 110 17.57 10.12 12.00
N SER A 111 17.89 9.38 13.06
CA SER A 111 17.12 8.20 13.47
C SER A 111 15.70 8.53 13.96
N LEU A 112 15.46 9.77 14.41
CA LEU A 112 14.15 10.20 14.88
C LEU A 112 13.13 10.21 13.74
N HIS A 113 13.48 10.76 12.57
CA HIS A 113 12.61 10.78 11.39
C HIS A 113 12.27 9.37 10.89
N ARG A 114 13.25 8.46 10.94
CA ARG A 114 13.09 7.04 10.59
C ARG A 114 12.11 6.31 11.52
N ASN A 115 12.18 6.58 12.82
CA ASN A 115 11.25 6.03 13.80
C ASN A 115 9.81 6.55 13.58
N LEU A 116 9.67 7.83 13.21
CA LEU A 116 8.35 8.43 12.95
C LEU A 116 7.61 7.79 11.78
N LEU A 117 8.29 7.35 10.72
CA LEU A 117 7.64 6.62 9.62
C LEU A 117 7.06 5.29 10.13
N ALA A 118 7.89 4.49 10.81
CA ALA A 118 7.46 3.19 11.33
C ALA A 118 6.33 3.33 12.37
N GLU A 119 6.38 4.35 13.23
CA GLU A 119 5.30 4.68 14.16
C GLU A 119 4.02 5.07 13.44
N THR A 120 4.11 5.97 12.45
CA THR A 120 2.94 6.38 11.66
C THR A 120 2.32 5.18 10.94
N ILE A 121 3.13 4.29 10.36
CA ILE A 121 2.63 3.07 9.72
C ILE A 121 1.87 2.20 10.74
N ARG A 122 2.42 1.98 11.95
CA ARG A 122 1.71 1.22 13.00
C ARG A 122 0.36 1.84 13.36
N GLU A 123 0.28 3.18 13.43
CA GLU A 123 -0.96 3.89 13.76
C GLU A 123 -2.04 3.73 12.69
N ILE A 124 -1.66 3.68 11.40
CA ILE A 124 -2.62 3.58 10.30
C ILE A 124 -2.98 2.15 9.90
N VAL A 125 -2.21 1.13 10.32
CA VAL A 125 -2.47 -0.29 10.05
C VAL A 125 -3.95 -0.68 10.22
N PRO A 126 -4.66 -0.23 11.27
CA PRO A 126 -6.08 -0.52 11.43
C PRO A 126 -7.01 -0.03 10.31
N ARG A 127 -6.55 0.88 9.44
CA ARG A 127 -7.28 1.48 8.32
C ARG A 127 -6.88 0.92 6.94
N ILE A 128 -5.89 0.03 6.88
CA ILE A 128 -5.40 -0.57 5.63
C ILE A 128 -6.14 -1.87 5.33
N TYR A 129 -6.61 -2.03 4.09
CA TYR A 129 -7.35 -3.21 3.63
C TYR A 129 -6.80 -3.84 2.35
N HIS A 130 -5.88 -3.16 1.67
CA HIS A 130 -5.18 -3.69 0.49
C HIS A 130 -3.73 -3.26 0.52
N VAL A 131 -2.82 -4.12 0.08
CA VAL A 131 -1.40 -3.83 -0.03
C VAL A 131 -0.97 -3.85 -1.48
N GLN A 132 -0.27 -2.80 -1.89
CA GLN A 132 0.50 -2.74 -3.12
C GLN A 132 1.95 -3.09 -2.79
N GLY A 133 2.36 -4.27 -3.24
CA GLY A 133 3.60 -4.97 -2.89
C GLY A 133 4.81 -4.47 -3.66
N ARG A 134 5.07 -3.17 -3.63
CA ARG A 134 6.27 -2.57 -4.21
C ARG A 134 7.30 -2.28 -3.11
N VAL A 135 8.57 -2.57 -3.38
CA VAL A 135 9.67 -2.26 -2.47
C VAL A 135 10.38 -1.01 -2.97
N GLY A 136 10.28 0.08 -2.21
CA GLY A 136 10.95 1.34 -2.49
C GLY A 136 12.29 1.49 -1.76
N TYR A 137 12.97 2.59 -2.04
CA TYR A 137 14.23 3.01 -1.42
C TYR A 137 14.26 4.53 -1.26
N GLU A 138 15.33 5.07 -0.68
CA GLU A 138 15.50 6.47 -0.32
C GLU A 138 15.31 7.42 -1.51
N GLN A 139 15.69 6.99 -2.72
CA GLN A 139 15.70 7.84 -3.91
C GLN A 139 14.64 7.43 -4.95
N GLY A 140 13.73 6.52 -4.60
CA GLY A 140 12.68 6.12 -5.52
C GLY A 140 11.70 5.10 -4.95
N PRO A 141 10.50 4.97 -5.54
CA PRO A 141 9.48 4.07 -5.03
C PRO A 141 9.73 2.61 -5.43
N GLN A 142 10.79 2.32 -6.19
CA GLN A 142 11.07 0.97 -6.67
C GLN A 142 12.58 0.71 -6.69
N VAL A 143 13.01 -0.35 -6.01
CA VAL A 143 14.30 -1.00 -6.24
C VAL A 143 14.24 -1.82 -7.53
N ASP A 144 15.36 -2.01 -8.21
CA ASP A 144 15.41 -2.80 -9.45
C ASP A 144 15.10 -4.28 -9.23
N ASP A 145 15.58 -4.87 -8.13
CA ASP A 145 15.27 -6.25 -7.77
C ASP A 145 15.34 -6.51 -6.26
N PRO A 146 14.22 -6.67 -5.55
CA PRO A 146 14.21 -6.89 -4.10
C PRO A 146 14.85 -8.23 -3.68
N ARG A 147 15.19 -9.13 -4.61
CA ARG A 147 15.89 -10.39 -4.33
C ARG A 147 17.37 -10.18 -4.04
N GLN A 148 17.93 -9.06 -4.48
CA GLN A 148 19.37 -8.83 -4.38
C GLN A 148 19.78 -8.48 -2.93
N PRO A 149 20.94 -8.95 -2.46
CA PRO A 149 21.38 -8.75 -1.07
C PRO A 149 21.47 -7.28 -0.64
N GLU A 150 21.82 -6.37 -1.56
CA GLU A 150 21.89 -4.93 -1.31
C GLU A 150 20.55 -4.31 -0.90
N TRP A 151 19.43 -4.92 -1.32
CA TRP A 151 18.08 -4.46 -1.00
C TRP A 151 17.46 -5.22 0.17
N ALA A 152 18.22 -6.11 0.82
CA ALA A 152 17.74 -6.84 1.99
C ALA A 152 17.24 -5.93 3.13
N PRO A 153 17.86 -4.78 3.44
CA PRO A 153 17.33 -3.85 4.44
C PRO A 153 15.97 -3.27 4.03
N GLN A 154 15.81 -2.93 2.75
CA GLN A 154 14.59 -2.37 2.20
C GLN A 154 13.47 -3.39 2.27
N LEU A 155 13.70 -4.55 1.66
CA LEU A 155 12.76 -5.67 1.71
C LEU A 155 12.35 -6.01 3.14
N SER A 156 13.30 -6.11 4.07
CA SER A 156 13.01 -6.49 5.46
C SER A 156 12.09 -5.50 6.17
N SER A 157 12.20 -4.19 5.88
CA SER A 157 11.32 -3.20 6.52
C SER A 157 9.92 -3.21 5.90
N PHE A 158 9.81 -3.36 4.58
CA PHE A 158 8.52 -3.54 3.91
C PHE A 158 7.81 -4.80 4.40
N GLU A 159 8.54 -5.92 4.52
CA GLU A 159 7.99 -7.16 5.07
C GLU A 159 7.50 -6.97 6.51
N TYR A 160 8.25 -6.25 7.34
CA TYR A 160 7.78 -5.91 8.68
C TYR A 160 6.47 -5.10 8.66
N TRP A 161 6.34 -4.10 7.78
CA TRP A 161 5.11 -3.32 7.67
C TRP A 161 3.94 -4.14 7.14
N TRP A 162 4.16 -4.99 6.12
CA TRP A 162 3.15 -5.86 5.56
C TRP A 162 2.70 -6.93 6.57
N ASP A 163 3.62 -7.50 7.35
CA ASP A 163 3.28 -8.44 8.42
C ASP A 163 2.38 -7.81 9.48
N LEU A 164 2.59 -6.53 9.83
CA LEU A 164 1.69 -5.79 10.74
C LEU A 164 0.28 -5.67 10.15
N ILE A 165 0.18 -5.35 8.85
CA ILE A 165 -1.10 -5.24 8.13
C ILE A 165 -1.79 -6.61 8.09
N PHE A 166 -1.08 -7.66 7.71
CA PHE A 166 -1.59 -9.03 7.65
C PHE A 166 -2.09 -9.48 9.03
N THR A 167 -1.30 -9.29 10.07
CA THR A 167 -1.66 -9.61 11.47
C THR A 167 -2.97 -8.93 11.87
N ASN A 168 -3.10 -7.62 11.63
CA ASN A 168 -4.29 -6.86 11.95
C ASN A 168 -5.53 -7.34 11.17
N LEU A 169 -5.39 -7.66 9.87
CA LEU A 169 -6.50 -8.13 9.05
C LEU A 169 -6.96 -9.54 9.47
N ILE A 170 -6.01 -10.45 9.74
CA ILE A 170 -6.30 -11.80 10.25
C ILE A 170 -7.05 -11.72 11.58
N GLN A 171 -6.57 -10.90 12.53
CA GLN A 171 -7.20 -10.73 13.84
C GLN A 171 -8.62 -10.13 13.77
N LYS A 172 -8.92 -9.36 12.72
CA LYS A 172 -10.23 -8.77 12.47
C LYS A 172 -11.14 -9.64 11.61
N ASP A 173 -10.69 -10.84 11.21
CA ASP A 173 -11.37 -11.71 10.27
C ASP A 173 -11.79 -10.96 8.99
N GLN A 174 -10.85 -10.18 8.44
CA GLN A 174 -11.03 -9.41 7.21
C GLN A 174 -10.24 -10.04 6.07
N MET A 175 -10.79 -9.98 4.86
CA MET A 175 -10.07 -10.36 3.65
C MET A 175 -8.78 -9.52 3.52
N CYS A 176 -7.66 -10.20 3.33
CA CYS A 176 -6.39 -9.59 3.01
C CYS A 176 -6.09 -9.77 1.52
N SER A 177 -5.99 -8.66 0.80
CA SER A 177 -5.58 -8.67 -0.61
C SER A 177 -4.21 -8.01 -0.76
N PHE A 178 -3.40 -8.58 -1.65
CA PHE A 178 -2.04 -8.14 -1.94
C PHE A 178 -1.83 -8.19 -3.45
N THR A 179 -1.33 -7.10 -4.03
CA THR A 179 -0.96 -7.02 -5.44
C THR A 179 0.54 -6.80 -5.53
N ALA A 180 1.28 -7.73 -6.14
CA ALA A 180 2.68 -7.48 -6.47
C ALA A 180 2.75 -6.41 -7.58
N GLU A 181 3.47 -5.31 -7.32
CA GLU A 181 3.31 -4.08 -8.11
C GLU A 181 4.64 -3.46 -8.57
N HIS A 182 5.72 -4.24 -8.69
CA HIS A 182 6.87 -3.75 -9.44
C HIS A 182 6.42 -3.40 -10.87
N GLY A 183 6.84 -2.23 -11.34
CA GLY A 183 6.41 -1.65 -12.61
C GLY A 183 7.52 -1.66 -13.67
N PRO A 184 7.13 -1.60 -14.97
CA PRO A 184 8.07 -1.45 -16.09
C PRO A 184 8.76 -0.07 -16.08
N PRO A 185 9.66 0.22 -17.05
CA PRO A 185 10.19 1.58 -17.22
C PRO A 185 9.07 2.65 -17.16
N PRO A 186 9.28 3.78 -16.47
CA PRO A 186 10.57 4.29 -15.96
C PRO A 186 10.99 3.75 -14.59
N TYR A 187 10.21 2.87 -13.95
CA TYR A 187 10.56 2.31 -12.64
C TYR A 187 11.69 1.27 -12.76
N GLN A 188 11.51 0.30 -13.66
CA GLN A 188 12.57 -0.65 -13.98
C GLN A 188 13.60 -0.02 -14.91
N ARG A 189 14.86 -0.03 -14.49
CA ARG A 189 15.96 0.48 -15.33
C ARG A 189 16.36 -0.57 -16.37
N SER A 190 16.73 -0.08 -17.56
CA SER A 190 17.32 -0.88 -18.62
C SER A 190 18.82 -0.62 -18.71
N LEU A 191 19.57 -1.56 -19.29
CA LEU A 191 20.97 -1.34 -19.58
C LEU A 191 21.13 -0.17 -20.59
N PRO A 192 22.14 0.71 -20.41
CA PRO A 192 22.41 1.80 -21.35
C PRO A 192 22.63 1.26 -22.77
N ASN A 193 22.11 1.97 -23.77
CA ASN A 193 22.28 1.66 -25.20
C ASN A 193 21.69 0.31 -25.67
N ARG A 194 20.75 -0.26 -24.93
CA ARG A 194 19.97 -1.43 -25.37
C ARG A 194 18.49 -1.08 -25.46
N SER A 195 17.73 -1.82 -26.27
CA SER A 195 16.28 -1.57 -26.43
C SER A 195 15.57 -1.71 -25.08
N HIS A 196 14.40 -1.09 -24.90
CA HIS A 196 13.55 -1.21 -23.69
C HIS A 196 13.17 -2.66 -23.30
N ARG A 197 13.60 -3.67 -24.06
CA ARG A 197 13.44 -5.10 -23.79
C ARG A 197 14.57 -5.70 -22.94
N ASP A 198 15.68 -4.98 -22.75
CA ASP A 198 16.84 -5.42 -21.96
C ASP A 198 16.80 -4.75 -20.57
N LEU A 199 15.75 -5.08 -19.80
CA LEU A 199 15.61 -4.64 -18.41
C LEU A 199 16.70 -5.28 -17.55
N LEU A 200 17.09 -4.62 -16.45
CA LEU A 200 17.98 -5.24 -15.46
C LEU A 200 17.39 -6.55 -14.94
N GLU A 201 16.06 -6.58 -14.75
CA GLU A 201 15.29 -7.76 -14.39
C GLU A 201 13.89 -7.71 -15.01
N HIS A 202 13.32 -8.88 -15.26
CA HIS A 202 11.94 -9.01 -15.75
C HIS A 202 10.95 -8.77 -14.61
N VAL A 203 10.15 -7.72 -14.78
CA VAL A 203 9.16 -7.28 -13.78
C VAL A 203 8.16 -8.39 -13.42
N ASP A 204 7.78 -9.22 -14.37
CA ASP A 204 6.86 -10.35 -14.12
C ASP A 204 7.48 -11.38 -13.17
N ASP A 205 8.79 -11.67 -13.30
CA ASP A 205 9.49 -12.62 -12.43
C ASP A 205 9.63 -12.05 -11.01
N VAL A 206 9.92 -10.74 -10.90
CA VAL A 206 9.96 -10.04 -9.61
C VAL A 206 8.59 -10.06 -8.92
N ASN A 207 7.52 -9.79 -9.68
CA ASN A 207 6.15 -9.78 -9.16
C ASN A 207 5.67 -11.17 -8.75
N GLN A 208 5.97 -12.20 -9.54
CA GLN A 208 5.67 -13.59 -9.16
C GLN A 208 6.42 -13.98 -7.89
N TRP A 209 7.71 -13.63 -7.80
CA TRP A 209 8.53 -13.94 -6.64
C TRP A 209 8.01 -13.26 -5.37
N ILE A 210 7.75 -11.96 -5.41
CA ILE A 210 7.29 -11.23 -4.22
C ILE A 210 5.88 -11.67 -3.80
N GLY A 211 4.98 -11.91 -4.77
CA GLY A 211 3.65 -12.44 -4.50
C GLY A 211 3.71 -13.80 -3.81
N ALA A 212 4.52 -14.75 -4.31
CA ALA A 212 4.69 -16.07 -3.71
C ALA A 212 5.31 -15.97 -2.31
N ARG A 213 6.31 -15.11 -2.13
CA ARG A 213 6.97 -14.88 -0.84
C ARG A 213 6.01 -14.32 0.20
N GLN A 214 5.22 -13.29 -0.14
CA GLN A 214 4.26 -12.71 0.81
C GLN A 214 3.10 -13.66 1.11
N ALA A 215 2.67 -14.49 0.16
CA ALA A 215 1.70 -15.56 0.42
C ALA A 215 2.21 -16.56 1.47
N GLN A 216 3.48 -16.97 1.39
CA GLN A 216 4.10 -17.86 2.40
C GLN A 216 4.16 -17.21 3.79
N ARG A 217 4.53 -15.92 3.85
CA ARG A 217 4.54 -15.17 5.12
C ARG A 217 3.14 -15.05 5.72
N PHE A 218 2.14 -14.73 4.91
CA PHE A 218 0.75 -14.66 5.36
C PHE A 218 0.28 -15.98 5.98
N ILE A 219 0.61 -17.11 5.35
CA ILE A 219 0.30 -18.46 5.88
C ILE A 219 0.99 -18.68 7.23
N ALA A 220 2.28 -18.34 7.34
CA ALA A 220 3.05 -18.49 8.57
C ALA A 220 2.49 -17.64 9.73
N ILE A 221 2.12 -16.38 9.46
CA ILE A 221 1.50 -15.48 10.43
C ILE A 221 0.14 -16.03 10.87
N SER A 222 -0.69 -16.46 9.92
CA SER A 222 -2.00 -17.05 10.19
C SER A 222 -1.88 -18.27 11.12
N ALA A 223 -0.94 -19.17 10.84
CA ALA A 223 -0.68 -20.33 11.66
C ALA A 223 -0.18 -19.95 13.07
N SER A 224 0.68 -18.93 13.17
CA SER A 224 1.18 -18.43 14.47
C SER A 224 0.08 -17.80 15.34
N ILE A 225 -0.91 -17.14 14.73
CA ILE A 225 -2.05 -16.54 15.45
C ILE A 225 -3.03 -17.61 15.92
N ALA A 226 -3.24 -18.67 15.13
CA ALA A 226 -4.16 -19.75 15.44
C ALA A 226 -3.63 -20.76 16.48
N ALA A 227 -2.32 -20.79 16.74
CA ALA A 227 -1.71 -21.69 17.70
C ALA A 227 -2.22 -21.43 19.13
N PRO A 228 -2.61 -22.47 19.90
CA PRO A 228 -3.00 -22.30 21.30
C PRO A 228 -1.81 -21.76 22.11
N LYS A 229 -2.08 -20.75 22.94
CA LYS A 229 -1.09 -20.17 23.88
C LYS A 229 -0.74 -21.13 25.01
#